data_AF-A0A3N5P153-F1
#
_entry.id   AF-A0A3N5P153-F1
#
_cell.length_a   1.000
_cell.length_b   1.000
_cell.length_c   1.000
_cell.angle_alpha   90.00
_cell.angle_beta   90.00
_cell.angle_gamma   90.00
#
_symmetry.space_group_name_H-M   'P 1'
#
loop_
_entity.id
_entity.type
_entity.pdbx_description
1 polymer ?
#
loop_
_entity_poly.entity_id
_entity_poly.type
_entity_poly.pdbx_seq_one_letter_code
_entity_poly.pdbx_strand_id
1 'polypeptide(L)'
;MTKSKVRKIQSEKKAQAVTQGNDNPAKNRSSKQGSSRAEAIPALSGGVMGFVDKVKSFFLEVRVEFDKITWPTRKEAIALTTAVLAITFFFTAYLGIVDISLTKLVSFLIY
;
A
#
# COMPACT_ATOMS: atom_id res chain seq x y z
N MET A 1 -28.86 17.45 52.72
CA MET A 1 -27.87 18.40 52.16
C MET A 1 -28.08 18.53 50.64
N THR A 2 -29.31 18.89 50.23
CA THR A 2 -29.80 20.25 49.88
C THR A 2 -29.47 20.67 48.44
N LYS A 3 -30.39 20.27 47.56
CA LYS A 3 -30.57 20.56 46.12
C LYS A 3 -30.44 22.05 45.72
N SER A 4 -30.27 22.95 46.69
CA SER A 4 -30.06 24.39 46.50
C SER A 4 -28.69 24.73 45.91
N LYS A 5 -27.65 23.90 46.16
CA LYS A 5 -26.30 24.16 45.61
C LYS A 5 -26.21 23.89 44.11
N VAL A 6 -26.98 22.93 43.60
CA VAL A 6 -27.00 22.54 42.18
C VAL A 6 -27.77 23.56 41.32
N ARG A 7 -28.86 24.15 41.83
CA ARG A 7 -29.55 25.24 41.12
C ARG A 7 -28.70 26.51 40.99
N LYS A 8 -27.83 26.79 41.96
CA LYS A 8 -26.96 27.97 41.96
C LYS A 8 -25.87 27.92 40.89
N ILE A 9 -25.34 26.73 40.58
CA ILE A 9 -24.33 26.53 39.52
C ILE A 9 -24.95 26.64 38.12
N GLN A 10 -26.24 26.32 37.98
CA GLN A 10 -26.94 26.36 36.70
C GLN A 10 -27.43 27.77 36.31
N SER A 11 -27.66 28.66 37.29
CA SER A 11 -27.96 30.07 37.05
C SER A 11 -26.75 30.89 36.58
N GLU A 12 -25.54 30.56 37.02
CA GLU A 12 -24.33 31.29 36.60
C GLU A 12 -23.92 30.97 35.16
N LYS A 13 -24.04 29.70 34.73
CA LYS A 13 -23.70 29.31 33.34
C LYS A 13 -24.70 29.81 32.29
N LYS A 14 -25.95 30.10 32.66
CA LYS A 14 -26.98 30.60 31.73
C LYS A 14 -26.91 32.13 31.51
N ALA A 15 -26.23 32.85 32.41
CA ALA A 15 -26.07 34.31 32.32
C ALA A 15 -24.91 34.77 31.39
N GLN A 16 -24.06 33.86 30.92
CA GLN A 16 -22.93 34.18 30.01
C GLN A 16 -23.13 33.72 28.56
N ALA A 17 -24.25 33.06 28.23
CA ALA A 17 -24.51 32.54 26.89
C ALA A 17 -25.50 33.38 26.06
N VAL A 18 -25.95 34.52 26.56
CA VAL A 18 -26.93 35.40 25.89
C VAL A 18 -26.42 36.84 25.97
N THR A 19 -25.47 37.20 25.10
CA THR A 19 -25.27 38.53 24.48
C THR A 19 -24.10 38.41 23.51
N GLN A 20 -24.33 37.75 22.37
CA GLN A 20 -23.53 37.95 21.16
C GLN A 20 -24.41 37.65 19.94
N GLY A 21 -25.33 38.57 19.66
CA GLY A 21 -25.87 38.75 18.32
C GLY A 21 -25.08 39.89 17.69
N ASN A 22 -24.35 39.61 16.61
CA ASN A 22 -23.96 40.64 15.66
C ASN A 22 -23.64 40.00 14.30
N ASP A 23 -24.46 40.38 13.35
CA ASP A 23 -24.45 40.01 11.96
C ASP A 23 -23.30 40.73 11.26
N ASN A 24 -22.37 39.97 10.69
CA ASN A 24 -21.20 40.54 10.02
C ASN A 24 -21.59 40.98 8.59
N PRO A 25 -21.44 42.27 8.22
CA PRO A 25 -21.92 42.76 6.94
C PRO A 25 -20.97 42.41 5.79
N ALA A 26 -21.58 42.18 4.64
CA ALA A 26 -20.96 41.97 3.35
C ALA A 26 -19.96 43.09 2.96
N LYS A 27 -18.75 42.69 2.50
CA LYS A 27 -17.96 43.50 1.56
C LYS A 27 -16.97 42.66 0.73
N ASN A 28 -17.44 42.29 -0.47
CA ASN A 28 -16.79 42.52 -1.76
C ASN A 28 -15.26 42.28 -1.91
N ARG A 29 -14.90 41.21 -2.62
CA ARG A 29 -14.08 41.31 -3.84
C ARG A 29 -14.58 40.33 -4.91
N SER A 30 -15.30 40.89 -5.86
CA SER A 30 -15.50 40.36 -7.21
C SER A 30 -14.16 40.10 -7.91
N SER A 31 -14.00 38.92 -8.52
CA SER A 31 -13.69 38.76 -9.95
C SER A 31 -13.32 37.30 -10.22
N LYS A 32 -14.22 36.50 -10.80
CA LYS A 32 -14.21 36.18 -12.23
C LYS A 32 -13.25 35.02 -12.54
N GLN A 33 -13.78 33.79 -12.53
CA GLN A 33 -13.22 32.70 -13.34
C GLN A 33 -14.33 31.78 -13.87
N GLY A 34 -15.21 32.37 -14.68
CA GLY A 34 -15.82 31.64 -15.77
C GLY A 34 -15.11 32.05 -17.06
N SER A 35 -14.93 31.09 -17.97
CA SER A 35 -14.35 31.22 -19.33
C SER A 35 -12.88 30.84 -19.47
N SER A 36 -12.63 29.55 -19.63
CA SER A 36 -12.30 29.03 -20.95
C SER A 36 -12.35 27.51 -20.91
N ARG A 37 -13.42 26.97 -21.49
CA ARG A 37 -13.37 25.67 -22.15
C ARG A 37 -12.38 25.82 -23.32
N ALA A 38 -11.10 25.78 -23.01
CA ALA A 38 -10.10 25.36 -23.97
C ALA A 38 -9.95 23.87 -23.72
N GLU A 39 -10.79 23.08 -24.38
CA GLU A 39 -10.45 21.70 -24.68
C GLU A 39 -9.16 21.75 -25.49
N ALA A 40 -8.03 21.71 -24.79
CA ALA A 40 -6.75 21.46 -25.41
C ALA A 40 -6.85 20.05 -25.98
N ILE A 41 -6.94 19.97 -27.30
CA ILE A 41 -6.64 18.77 -28.07
C ILE A 41 -5.33 18.23 -27.48
N PRO A 42 -5.30 17.01 -26.91
CA PRO A 42 -4.10 16.50 -26.28
C PRO A 42 -3.06 16.38 -27.38
N ALA A 43 -2.12 17.32 -27.37
CA ALA A 43 -1.02 17.36 -28.32
C ALA A 43 -0.32 16.00 -28.27
N LEU A 44 -0.37 15.30 -29.39
CA LEU A 44 0.41 14.11 -29.69
C LEU A 44 1.90 14.49 -29.80
N SER A 45 2.47 15.05 -28.74
CA SER A 45 3.86 15.48 -28.65
C SER A 45 4.56 14.83 -27.44
N GLY A 46 4.07 13.66 -27.03
CA GLY A 46 4.77 12.79 -26.08
C GLY A 46 5.86 11.96 -26.75
N GLY A 47 6.72 12.58 -27.57
CA GLY A 47 7.92 11.92 -28.07
C GLY A 47 8.87 11.67 -26.91
N VAL A 48 9.24 10.41 -26.66
CA VAL A 48 10.18 9.87 -25.66
C VAL A 48 10.06 10.41 -24.22
N MET A 49 10.19 11.72 -24.00
CA MET A 49 10.02 12.42 -22.71
C MET A 49 8.68 12.09 -22.03
N GLY A 50 7.56 12.17 -22.77
CA GLY A 50 6.23 11.83 -22.24
C GLY A 50 6.03 10.33 -21.96
N PHE A 51 6.84 9.45 -22.59
CA PHE A 51 6.87 8.02 -22.27
C PHE A 51 7.68 7.77 -20.99
N VAL A 52 8.82 8.45 -20.80
CA VAL A 52 9.62 8.37 -19.57
C VAL A 52 8.80 8.82 -18.36
N ASP A 53 8.05 9.92 -18.46
CA ASP A 53 7.20 10.40 -17.38
C ASP A 53 6.08 9.40 -17.03
N LYS A 54 5.45 8.78 -18.05
CA LYS A 54 4.46 7.72 -17.83
C LYS A 54 5.08 6.51 -17.15
N VAL A 55 6.22 6.02 -17.64
CA VAL A 55 6.94 4.87 -17.07
C VAL A 55 7.31 5.14 -15.61
N LYS A 56 7.82 6.33 -15.30
CA LYS A 56 8.14 6.73 -13.92
C LYS A 56 6.91 6.69 -13.01
N SER A 57 5.76 7.19 -13.48
CA SER A 57 4.50 7.11 -12.75
C SER A 57 4.02 5.67 -12.55
N PHE A 58 4.13 4.80 -13.56
CA PHE A 58 3.80 3.38 -13.44
C PHE A 58 4.68 2.66 -12.40
N PHE A 59 5.98 2.91 -12.35
CA PHE A 59 6.86 2.32 -11.34
C PHE A 59 6.50 2.76 -9.91
N LEU A 60 6.04 4.00 -9.74
CA LEU A 60 5.57 4.50 -8.45
C LEU A 60 4.28 3.79 -8.01
N GLU A 61 3.30 3.66 -8.90
CA GLU A 61 2.07 2.90 -8.65
C GLU A 61 2.36 1.42 -8.34
N VAL A 62 3.25 0.78 -9.13
CA VAL A 62 3.67 -0.60 -8.91
C VAL A 62 4.31 -0.76 -7.54
N ARG A 63 5.19 0.16 -7.11
CA ARG A 63 5.81 0.09 -5.78
C ARG A 63 4.77 0.14 -4.66
N VAL A 64 3.78 1.03 -4.75
CA VAL A 64 2.70 1.14 -3.75
C VAL A 64 1.89 -0.15 -3.68
N GLU A 65 1.68 -0.80 -4.82
CA GLU A 65 0.90 -2.04 -4.92
C GLU A 65 1.71 -3.26 -4.48
N PHE A 66 3.03 -3.26 -4.72
CA PHE A 66 3.95 -4.25 -4.19
C PHE A 66 4.06 -4.21 -2.66
N ASP A 67 3.86 -3.05 -2.03
CA ASP A 67 3.85 -2.90 -0.58
C ASP A 67 2.58 -3.48 0.05
N LYS A 68 1.50 -3.64 -0.72
CA LYS A 68 0.29 -4.39 -0.31
C LYS A 68 0.51 -5.90 -0.34
N ILE A 69 1.57 -6.38 -1.00
CA ILE A 69 1.91 -7.80 -1.01
C ILE A 69 2.47 -8.15 0.36
N THR A 70 1.76 -9.03 1.06
CA THR A 70 2.16 -9.52 2.38
C THR A 70 3.34 -10.47 2.21
N TRP A 71 4.56 -9.93 2.10
CA TRP A 71 5.74 -10.76 2.01
C TRP A 71 5.93 -11.55 3.31
N PRO A 72 6.25 -12.85 3.21
CA PRO A 72 6.53 -13.68 4.37
C PRO A 72 7.65 -13.05 5.19
N THR A 73 7.59 -13.20 6.52
CA THR A 73 8.63 -12.63 7.37
C THR A 73 9.98 -13.23 6.99
N ARG A 74 11.06 -12.43 7.10
CA ARG A 74 12.41 -12.87 6.69
C ARG A 74 12.83 -14.19 7.34
N LYS A 75 12.37 -14.43 8.58
CA LYS A 75 12.66 -15.66 9.32
C LYS A 75 11.95 -16.88 8.71
N GLU A 76 10.69 -16.74 8.35
CA GLU A 76 9.93 -17.80 7.68
C GLU A 76 10.50 -18.11 6.30
N ALA A 77 10.83 -17.08 5.51
CA ALA A 77 11.45 -17.28 4.19
C ALA A 77 12.77 -18.07 4.29
N ILE A 78 13.62 -17.75 5.27
CA ILE A 78 14.87 -18.48 5.51
C ILE A 78 14.59 -19.91 5.99
N ALA A 79 13.62 -20.09 6.89
CA ALA A 79 13.26 -21.43 7.39
C ALA A 79 12.74 -22.33 6.25
N LEU A 80 11.86 -21.80 5.40
CA LEU A 80 11.29 -22.53 4.27
C LEU A 80 12.36 -22.87 3.22
N THR A 81 13.23 -21.92 2.86
CA THR A 81 14.32 -22.18 1.91
C THR A 81 15.34 -23.17 2.46
N THR A 82 15.65 -23.11 3.76
CA THR A 82 16.54 -24.08 4.41
C THR A 82 15.92 -25.48 4.41
N ALA A 83 14.62 -25.61 4.70
CA ALA A 83 13.92 -26.88 4.61
C ALA A 83 13.93 -27.46 3.18
N VAL A 84 13.72 -26.61 2.16
CA VAL A 84 13.81 -27.02 0.75
C VAL A 84 15.21 -27.50 0.38
N LEU A 85 16.26 -26.83 0.87
CA LEU A 85 17.64 -27.27 0.66
C LEU A 85 17.90 -28.64 1.30
N ALA A 86 17.44 -28.84 2.54
CA ALA A 86 17.60 -30.11 3.24
C ALA A 86 16.92 -31.28 2.51
N ILE A 87 15.65 -31.11 2.09
CA ILE A 87 14.91 -32.16 1.39
C ILE A 87 15.48 -32.42 -0.01
N THR A 88 15.92 -31.37 -0.72
CA THR A 88 16.55 -31.53 -2.03
C THR A 88 17.86 -32.30 -1.91
N PHE A 89 18.68 -31.99 -0.90
CA PHE A 89 19.93 -32.73 -0.65
C PHE A 89 19.67 -34.23 -0.40
N PHE A 90 18.64 -34.54 0.38
CA PHE A 90 18.20 -35.92 0.61
C PHE A 90 17.77 -36.61 -0.69
N PHE A 91 16.92 -35.99 -1.49
CA PHE A 91 16.48 -36.56 -2.78
C PHE A 91 17.63 -36.70 -3.77
N THR A 92 18.56 -35.75 -3.85
CA THR A 92 19.72 -35.86 -4.75
C THR A 92 20.63 -37.02 -4.37
N ALA A 93 20.84 -37.25 -3.07
CA ALA A 93 21.61 -38.40 -2.60
C ALA A 93 20.89 -39.71 -2.91
N TYR A 94 19.57 -39.77 -2.66
CA TYR A 94 18.75 -40.94 -2.98
C TYR A 94 18.76 -41.26 -4.48
N LEU A 95 18.43 -40.29 -5.32
CA LEU A 95 18.42 -40.44 -6.77
C LEU A 95 19.80 -40.84 -7.28
N GLY A 96 20.87 -40.17 -6.85
CA GLY A 96 22.23 -40.52 -7.26
C GLY A 96 22.61 -41.98 -6.92
N ILE A 97 22.18 -42.50 -5.77
CA ILE A 97 22.37 -43.92 -5.43
C ILE A 97 21.57 -44.82 -6.37
N VAL A 98 20.31 -44.46 -6.63
CA VAL A 98 19.43 -45.21 -7.53
C VAL A 98 19.99 -45.22 -8.95
N ASP A 99 20.45 -44.08 -9.48
CA ASP A 99 21.05 -43.94 -10.80
C ASP A 99 22.30 -44.83 -10.97
N ILE A 100 23.17 -44.87 -9.96
CA ILE A 100 24.35 -45.76 -9.94
C ILE A 100 23.92 -47.23 -9.86
N SER A 101 22.91 -47.53 -9.05
CA SER A 101 22.40 -48.89 -8.86
C SER A 101 21.82 -49.45 -10.16
N LEU A 102 21.05 -48.65 -10.88
CA LEU A 102 20.51 -49.02 -12.19
C LEU A 102 21.62 -49.29 -13.20
N THR A 103 22.63 -48.41 -13.27
CA THR A 103 23.77 -48.60 -14.19
C THR A 103 24.48 -49.92 -13.91
N LYS A 104 24.71 -50.26 -12.63
CA LYS A 104 25.33 -51.54 -12.24
C LYS A 104 24.45 -52.74 -12.57
N LEU A 105 23.13 -52.63 -12.35
CA LEU A 105 22.19 -53.71 -12.62
C LEU A 105 22.05 -53.97 -14.13
N VAL A 106 22.00 -52.91 -14.94
CA VAL A 106 21.97 -53.02 -16.41
C VAL A 106 23.28 -53.59 -16.94
N SER A 107 24.44 -53.13 -16.45
CA SER A 107 25.74 -53.70 -16.86
C SER A 107 25.88 -55.17 -16.48
N PHE A 108 25.33 -55.59 -15.34
CA PHE A 108 25.28 -57.01 -14.95
C PHE A 108 24.33 -57.82 -15.83
N LEU A 109 23.29 -57.20 -16.40
CA LEU A 109 22.33 -57.89 -17.26
C LEU A 109 22.82 -58.00 -18.73
N ILE A 110 23.62 -57.03 -19.19
CA ILE A 110 24.15 -56.99 -20.57
C ILE A 110 25.41 -57.85 -20.74
N TYR A 111 26.17 -58.08 -19.66
CA TYR A 111 27.37 -58.90 -19.62
C TYR A 111 27.04 -60.32 -19.18
#